data_AF-A0A3A8MI20-F1
#
_entry.id   AF-A0A3A8MI20-F1
#
_cell.length_a   1.000
_cell.length_b   1.000
_cell.length_c   1.000
_cell.angle_alpha   90.00
_cell.angle_beta   90.00
_cell.angle_gamma   90.00
#
_symmetry.space_group_name_H-M   'P 1'
#
loop_
_entity.id
_entity.type
_entity.pdbx_description
1 polymer ?
#
loop_
_entity_poly.entity_id
_entity_poly.type
_entity_poly.pdbx_seq_one_letter_code
_entity_poly.pdbx_strand_id
1 'polypeptide(L)'
;HIVILMQENRSFDHYFGTLRGVRGYGDTRTVTLPSGKSVWHQPVAGGAGEVLPFRPSAPDLGLQFLQDLPHGWNDTHLAVNGGRYDGWVPHKGTTTMAYLTRQDIPFHYALADAFTICDAYHCATPTSTD
;
A
#
# COMPACT_ATOMS: atom_id res chain seq x y z
N HIS A 1 20.77 1.99 24.11
CA HIS A 1 19.31 2.01 24.27
C HIS A 1 18.66 1.73 22.93
N ILE A 2 17.56 0.99 22.89
CA ILE A 2 16.75 0.77 21.68
C ILE A 2 15.38 1.37 21.95
N VAL A 3 14.90 2.21 21.03
CA VAL A 3 13.56 2.80 21.06
C VAL A 3 12.81 2.30 19.84
N ILE A 4 11.61 1.79 20.03
CA ILE A 4 10.75 1.28 18.95
C ILE A 4 9.50 2.16 18.90
N LEU A 5 9.30 2.84 17.77
CA LEU A 5 8.05 3.55 17.47
C LEU A 5 7.21 2.67 16.54
N MET A 6 6.04 2.24 17.02
CA MET A 6 5.09 1.47 16.21
C MET A 6 4.00 2.41 15.70
N GLN A 7 3.87 2.49 14.38
CA GLN A 7 2.81 3.23 13.70
C GLN A 7 1.65 2.31 13.34
N GLU A 8 0.48 2.89 13.04
CA GLU A 8 -0.76 2.16 12.84
C GLU A 8 -1.20 2.13 11.36
N ASN A 9 -1.76 1.00 10.94
CA ASN A 9 -2.67 0.81 9.79
C ASN A 9 -2.27 1.48 8.47
N ARG A 10 -0.99 1.46 8.09
CA ARG A 10 -0.53 1.94 6.77
C ARG A 10 0.43 0.94 6.13
N SER A 11 0.17 0.63 4.86
CA SER A 11 1.06 -0.23 4.07
C SER A 11 2.32 0.52 3.66
N PHE A 12 3.38 -0.23 3.36
CA PHE A 12 4.61 0.35 2.84
C PHE A 12 4.38 1.18 1.57
N ASP A 13 3.66 0.61 0.60
CA ASP A 13 3.40 1.28 -0.69
C ASP A 13 2.57 2.57 -0.53
N HIS A 14 1.71 2.65 0.49
CA HIS A 14 0.96 3.84 0.80
C HIS A 14 1.86 5.03 1.19
N TYR A 15 2.94 4.79 1.94
CA TYR A 15 3.88 5.85 2.33
C TYR A 15 5.01 6.01 1.31
N PHE A 16 5.63 4.91 0.90
CA PHE A 16 6.93 4.90 0.24
C PHE A 16 6.88 4.26 -1.14
N GLY A 17 5.72 3.88 -1.67
CA GLY A 17 5.61 3.26 -3.00
C GLY A 17 6.13 4.15 -4.14
N THR A 18 6.23 5.47 -3.92
CA THR A 18 6.83 6.42 -4.87
C THR A 18 8.27 6.83 -4.54
N LEU A 19 8.85 6.34 -3.43
CA LEU A 19 10.22 6.64 -3.05
C LEU A 19 11.20 6.02 -4.06
N ARG A 20 12.17 6.81 -4.52
CA ARG A 20 13.20 6.30 -5.43
C ARG A 20 14.09 5.29 -4.71
N GLY A 21 14.30 4.13 -5.33
CA GLY A 21 15.19 3.09 -4.84
C GLY A 21 14.50 1.93 -4.11
N VAL A 22 13.21 2.05 -3.80
CA VAL A 22 12.42 0.92 -3.27
C VAL A 22 11.78 0.11 -4.40
N ARG A 23 11.42 -1.13 -4.11
CA ARG A 23 10.53 -1.94 -4.97
C ARG A 23 9.07 -1.49 -4.85
N GLY A 24 8.77 -0.29 -5.36
CA GLY A 24 7.46 0.34 -5.34
C GLY A 24 6.79 0.47 -6.72
N TYR A 25 5.97 1.49 -6.91
CA TYR A 25 5.20 1.72 -8.13
C TYR A 25 6.03 2.01 -9.38
N GLY A 26 7.31 2.38 -9.21
CA GLY A 26 8.28 2.54 -10.30
C GLY A 26 9.02 1.25 -10.68
N ASP A 27 8.76 0.12 -10.00
CA ASP A 27 9.43 -1.15 -10.30
C ASP A 27 8.96 -1.71 -11.65
N THR A 28 9.91 -2.02 -12.53
CA THR A 28 9.65 -2.60 -13.84
C THR A 28 9.55 -4.14 -13.80
N ARG A 29 9.85 -4.77 -12.65
CA ARG A 29 9.86 -6.23 -12.45
C ARG A 29 8.72 -6.70 -11.54
N THR A 30 7.55 -6.12 -11.74
CA THR A 30 6.34 -6.48 -10.99
C THR A 30 5.80 -7.84 -11.37
N VAL A 31 5.08 -8.49 -10.45
CA VAL A 31 4.27 -9.68 -10.75
C VAL A 31 3.26 -9.34 -11.85
N THR A 32 3.16 -10.23 -12.84
CA THR A 32 2.15 -10.14 -13.90
C THR A 32 0.92 -10.94 -13.51
N LEU A 33 -0.24 -10.28 -13.51
CA LEU A 33 -1.53 -10.91 -13.23
C LEU A 33 -2.00 -11.75 -14.42
N PRO A 34 -3.00 -12.65 -14.24
CA PRO A 34 -3.59 -13.40 -15.35
C PRO A 34 -4.14 -12.52 -16.50
N SER A 35 -4.45 -11.25 -16.22
CA SER A 35 -4.83 -10.26 -17.23
C SER A 35 -3.68 -9.83 -18.17
N GLY A 36 -2.45 -10.26 -17.89
CA GLY A 36 -1.24 -9.84 -18.61
C GLY A 36 -0.70 -8.47 -18.18
N LYS A 37 -1.33 -7.82 -17.20
CA LYS A 37 -0.92 -6.50 -16.65
C LYS A 37 -0.15 -6.67 -15.34
N SER A 38 0.56 -5.63 -14.91
CA SER A 38 1.24 -5.64 -13.61
C SER A 38 0.25 -5.74 -12.44
N VAL A 39 0.73 -6.22 -11.29
CA VAL A 39 -0.02 -6.29 -10.02
C VAL A 39 -0.69 -4.97 -9.62
N TRP A 40 -0.20 -3.84 -10.10
CA TRP A 40 -0.82 -2.52 -9.87
C TRP A 40 -2.20 -2.34 -10.52
N HIS A 41 -2.56 -3.12 -11.53
CA HIS A 41 -3.89 -3.06 -12.16
C HIS A 41 -4.89 -3.93 -11.39
N GLN A 42 -5.35 -3.43 -10.24
CA GLN A 42 -6.25 -4.19 -9.36
C GLN A 42 -7.66 -4.28 -9.93
N PRO A 43 -8.23 -5.48 -10.11
CA PRO A 43 -9.56 -5.64 -10.71
C PRO A 43 -10.67 -5.12 -9.79
N VAL A 44 -11.71 -4.53 -10.38
CA VAL A 44 -12.97 -4.24 -9.70
C VAL A 44 -13.87 -5.47 -9.76
N ALA A 45 -14.70 -5.67 -8.72
CA ALA A 45 -15.64 -6.79 -8.63
C ALA A 45 -16.50 -6.92 -9.91
N GLY A 46 -16.78 -8.16 -10.31
CA GLY A 46 -17.62 -8.46 -11.47
C GLY A 46 -16.99 -8.12 -12.83
N GLY A 47 -15.70 -7.79 -12.89
CA GLY A 47 -15.02 -7.44 -14.14
C GLY A 47 -15.33 -6.03 -14.65
N ALA A 48 -15.81 -5.14 -13.78
CA ALA A 48 -16.22 -3.77 -14.13
C ALA A 48 -15.06 -2.82 -14.49
N GLY A 49 -13.81 -3.29 -14.45
CA GLY A 49 -12.63 -2.51 -14.75
C GLY A 49 -11.48 -2.81 -13.78
N GLU A 50 -10.56 -1.85 -13.68
CA GLU A 50 -9.41 -1.93 -12.79
C GLU A 50 -9.11 -0.57 -12.16
N VAL A 51 -8.40 -0.57 -11.04
CA VAL A 51 -7.91 0.61 -10.34
C VAL A 51 -6.40 0.53 -10.26
N LEU A 52 -5.74 1.57 -10.77
CA LEU A 52 -4.31 1.80 -10.62
C LEU A 52 -4.03 2.55 -9.30
N PRO A 53 -2.80 2.48 -8.76
CA PRO A 53 -2.39 3.33 -7.66
C PRO A 53 -2.63 4.81 -7.99
N PHE A 54 -3.19 5.57 -7.06
CA PHE A 54 -3.48 6.99 -7.27
C PHE A 54 -3.15 7.82 -6.03
N ARG A 55 -2.77 9.08 -6.27
CA ARG A 55 -2.68 10.08 -5.20
C ARG A 55 -4.01 10.85 -5.12
N PRO A 56 -4.75 10.80 -4.01
CA PRO A 56 -5.93 11.64 -3.80
C PRO A 56 -5.62 13.12 -4.01
N SER A 57 -6.51 13.85 -4.70
CA SER A 57 -6.41 15.31 -4.80
C SER A 57 -7.05 15.96 -3.58
N ALA A 58 -6.26 16.21 -2.54
CA ALA A 58 -6.68 16.98 -1.38
C ALA A 58 -5.52 17.85 -0.85
N PRO A 59 -5.81 19.04 -0.28
CA PRO A 59 -4.80 19.84 0.41
C PRO A 59 -4.34 19.12 1.70
N ASP A 60 -3.07 19.24 2.06
CA ASP A 60 -2.54 18.71 3.33
C ASP A 60 -2.84 17.23 3.57
N LEU A 61 -2.77 16.40 2.53
CA LEU A 61 -3.21 15.00 2.54
C LEU A 61 -2.60 14.17 3.69
N GLY A 62 -1.34 14.42 4.06
CA GLY A 62 -0.70 13.75 5.20
C GLY A 62 -1.25 14.12 6.57
N LEU A 63 -2.06 15.18 6.67
CA LEU A 63 -2.76 15.61 7.88
C LEU A 63 -4.26 15.28 7.83
N GLN A 64 -4.75 14.75 6.71
CA GLN A 64 -6.16 14.39 6.57
C GLN A 64 -6.46 12.99 7.07
N PHE A 65 -7.68 12.80 7.55
CA PHE A 65 -8.22 11.47 7.79
C PHE A 65 -8.49 10.78 6.46
N LEU A 66 -7.63 9.82 6.11
CA LEU A 66 -7.93 8.84 5.09
C LEU A 66 -8.75 7.72 5.72
N GLN A 67 -9.90 7.42 5.10
CA GLN A 67 -10.84 6.40 5.57
C GLN A 67 -10.11 5.10 5.91
N ASP A 68 -10.42 4.57 7.08
CA ASP A 68 -9.94 3.25 7.50
C ASP A 68 -10.46 2.17 6.55
N LEU A 69 -9.58 1.22 6.23
CA LEU A 69 -9.85 0.15 5.28
C LEU A 69 -10.06 -1.15 6.04
N PRO A 70 -10.83 -2.12 5.51
CA PRO A 70 -10.82 -3.47 6.07
C PRO A 70 -9.38 -3.97 6.21
N HIS A 71 -9.02 -4.40 7.42
CA HIS A 71 -7.67 -4.84 7.78
C HIS A 71 -7.69 -6.07 8.71
N GLY A 72 -8.81 -6.79 8.75
CA GLY A 72 -8.96 -8.02 9.53
C GLY A 72 -8.37 -9.24 8.82
N TRP A 73 -8.45 -10.38 9.50
CA TRP A 73 -7.96 -11.66 8.98
C TRP A 73 -8.61 -12.03 7.64
N ASN A 74 -9.94 -12.09 7.58
CA ASN A 74 -10.66 -12.61 6.42
C ASN A 74 -10.45 -11.74 5.17
N ASP A 75 -10.63 -10.43 5.30
CA ASP A 75 -10.48 -9.49 4.18
C ASP A 75 -9.03 -9.43 3.67
N THR A 76 -8.03 -9.55 4.55
CA THR A 76 -6.62 -9.61 4.13
C THR A 76 -6.30 -10.89 3.38
N HIS A 77 -6.78 -12.05 3.84
CA HIS A 77 -6.56 -13.32 3.14
C HIS A 77 -7.25 -13.36 1.78
N LEU A 78 -8.46 -12.81 1.69
CA LEU A 78 -9.17 -12.65 0.43
C LEU A 78 -8.44 -11.69 -0.51
N ALA A 79 -7.87 -10.59 -0.01
CA ALA A 79 -7.09 -9.65 -0.81
C ALA A 79 -5.79 -10.26 -1.36
N VAL A 80 -5.07 -11.04 -0.55
CA VAL A 80 -3.87 -11.78 -0.96
C VAL A 80 -4.20 -12.87 -1.98
N ASN A 81 -5.41 -13.44 -1.91
CA ASN A 81 -5.97 -14.39 -2.87
C ASN A 81 -5.02 -15.57 -3.18
N GLY A 82 -4.50 -16.22 -2.14
CA GLY A 82 -3.56 -17.35 -2.29
C GLY A 82 -2.23 -16.98 -2.95
N GLY A 83 -1.79 -15.73 -2.82
CA GLY A 83 -0.55 -15.22 -3.41
C GLY A 83 -0.69 -14.63 -4.81
N ARG A 84 -1.92 -14.54 -5.34
CA ARG A 84 -2.19 -13.84 -6.62
C ARG A 84 -2.12 -12.31 -6.49
N TYR A 85 -2.38 -11.77 -5.30
CA TYR A 85 -2.35 -10.33 -5.02
C TYR A 85 -3.28 -9.50 -5.93
N ASP A 86 -4.43 -10.04 -6.32
CA ASP A 86 -5.42 -9.41 -7.22
C ASP A 86 -6.79 -9.18 -6.54
N GLY A 87 -6.87 -9.30 -5.20
CA GLY A 87 -8.11 -9.17 -4.44
C GLY A 87 -8.25 -7.87 -3.65
N TRP A 88 -7.36 -6.90 -3.80
CA TRP A 88 -7.32 -5.73 -2.91
C TRP A 88 -8.58 -4.86 -3.02
N VAL A 89 -8.97 -4.46 -4.22
CA VAL A 89 -10.13 -3.58 -4.43
C VAL A 89 -11.47 -4.25 -4.07
N PRO A 90 -11.74 -5.52 -4.46
CA PRO A 90 -12.99 -6.18 -4.09
C PRO A 90 -13.19 -6.40 -2.59
N HIS A 91 -12.09 -6.49 -1.81
CA HIS A 91 -12.15 -6.85 -0.39
C HIS A 91 -11.80 -5.70 0.58
N LYS A 92 -11.10 -4.67 0.10
CA LYS A 92 -10.68 -3.52 0.92
C LYS A 92 -11.09 -2.16 0.33
N GLY A 93 -11.76 -2.14 -0.82
CA GLY A 93 -12.23 -0.93 -1.48
C GLY A 93 -11.15 -0.20 -2.28
N THR A 94 -11.55 0.79 -3.07
CA THR A 94 -10.65 1.50 -4.00
C THR A 94 -9.57 2.30 -3.28
N THR A 95 -9.85 2.83 -2.09
CA THR A 95 -8.90 3.60 -1.27
C THR A 95 -7.66 2.78 -0.88
N THR A 96 -7.68 1.44 -0.94
CA THR A 96 -6.46 0.60 -0.78
C THR A 96 -5.38 0.89 -1.82
N MET A 97 -5.75 1.53 -2.94
CA MET A 97 -4.84 1.93 -4.01
C MET A 97 -4.34 3.37 -3.85
N ALA A 98 -4.78 4.08 -2.81
CA ALA A 98 -4.31 5.43 -2.53
C ALA A 98 -2.86 5.40 -2.02
N TYR A 99 -2.05 6.37 -2.44
CA TYR A 99 -0.70 6.57 -1.90
C TYR A 99 -0.40 8.03 -1.60
N LEU A 100 0.62 8.23 -0.78
CA LEU A 100 1.20 9.51 -0.42
C LEU A 100 2.54 9.72 -1.14
N THR A 101 2.90 10.98 -1.28
CA THR A 101 4.17 11.42 -1.84
C THR A 101 5.01 12.11 -0.79
N ARG A 102 6.26 12.41 -1.17
CA ARG A 102 7.18 13.21 -0.35
C ARG A 102 6.57 14.54 0.13
N GLN A 103 5.76 15.19 -0.71
CA GLN A 103 5.10 16.44 -0.38
C GLN A 103 4.00 16.26 0.67
N ASP A 104 3.36 15.09 0.70
CA ASP A 104 2.28 14.79 1.65
C ASP A 104 2.84 14.44 3.04
N ILE A 105 3.97 13.72 3.10
CA ILE A 105 4.60 13.25 4.34
C ILE A 105 6.12 13.55 4.39
N PRO A 106 6.54 14.82 4.35
CA PRO A 106 7.95 15.21 4.19
C PRO A 106 8.85 14.69 5.31
N PHE A 107 8.34 14.60 6.55
CA PHE A 107 9.10 14.06 7.68
C PHE A 107 9.47 12.58 7.49
N HIS A 108 8.53 11.75 7.04
CA HIS A 108 8.76 10.32 6.80
C HIS A 108 9.80 10.09 5.69
N TYR A 109 9.72 10.87 4.62
CA TYR A 109 10.69 10.79 3.53
C TYR A 109 12.07 11.30 3.96
N ALA A 110 12.15 12.34 4.80
CA ALA A 110 13.43 12.81 5.34
C ALA A 110 14.13 11.75 6.20
N LEU A 111 13.37 10.98 7.00
CA LEU A 111 13.91 9.85 7.75
C LEU A 111 14.40 8.74 6.81
N ALA A 112 13.63 8.40 5.79
CA ALA A 112 14.02 7.38 4.80
C ALA A 112 15.26 7.78 3.99
N ASP A 113 15.49 9.07 3.75
CA ASP A 113 16.69 9.55 3.07
C ASP A 113 17.93 9.54 3.97
N ALA A 114 17.76 9.85 5.26
CA ALA A 114 18.86 9.97 6.21
C ALA A 114 19.29 8.62 6.79
N PHE A 115 18.40 7.63 6.78
CA PHE A 115 18.59 6.34 7.45
C PHE A 115 18.22 5.16 6.56
N THR A 116 18.25 3.95 7.12
CA THR A 116 17.89 2.72 6.42
C THR A 116 16.37 2.54 6.40
N ILE A 117 15.86 2.13 5.25
CA ILE A 117 14.48 1.67 5.07
C ILE A 117 14.48 0.22 4.58
N CYS A 118 13.55 -0.59 5.08
CA CYS A 118 13.42 -2.01 4.72
C CYS A 118 12.19 -2.21 3.84
N ASP A 119 12.38 -2.31 2.51
CA ASP A 119 11.29 -2.47 1.53
C ASP A 119 10.79 -3.92 1.36
N ALA A 120 11.26 -4.83 2.22
CA ALA A 120 10.85 -6.23 2.30
C ALA A 120 10.55 -6.66 3.76
N TYR A 121 10.06 -5.73 4.57
CA TYR A 121 9.62 -5.98 5.94
C TYR A 121 8.11 -6.28 5.97
N HIS A 122 7.72 -7.38 6.62
CA HIS A 122 6.34 -7.85 6.65
C HIS A 122 5.88 -8.10 8.09
N CYS A 123 4.57 -7.98 8.31
CA CYS A 123 3.94 -8.41 9.56
C CYS A 123 4.14 -9.93 9.76
N ALA A 124 4.15 -10.37 11.02
CA ALA A 124 4.23 -11.79 11.34
C ALA A 124 2.97 -12.56 10.89
N THR A 125 1.82 -11.90 10.93
CA THR A 125 0.52 -12.42 10.52
C THR A 125 -0.28 -11.34 9.78
N PRO A 126 -0.98 -11.68 8.68
CA PRO A 126 -1.81 -10.74 7.93
C PRO A 126 -3.18 -10.57 8.61
N THR A 127 -3.22 -9.81 9.71
CA THR A 127 -4.40 -9.56 10.55
C THR A 127 -4.42 -8.13 11.09
N SER A 128 -5.49 -7.78 11.80
CA SER A 128 -5.67 -6.49 12.48
C SER A 128 -4.82 -6.36 13.74
N THR A 129 -4.71 -5.14 14.25
CA THR A 129 -4.27 -4.88 15.63
C THR A 129 -5.34 -5.34 16.61
N ASP A 130 -4.93 -5.91 17.73
CA ASP A 130 -5.79 -6.29 18.87
C ASP A 130 -5.79 -5.20 19.97
#